data_AF-X0GRL8-F1
#
_entry.id   AF-X0GRL8-F1
#
_cell.length_a   1.000
_cell.length_b   1.000
_cell.length_c   1.000
_cell.angle_alpha   90.00
_cell.angle_beta   90.00
_cell.angle_gamma   90.00
#
_symmetry.space_group_name_H-M   'P 1'
#
loop_
_entity.id
_entity.type
_entity.pdbx_description
1 polymer ?
#
loop_
_entity_poly.entity_id
_entity_poly.type
_entity_poly.pdbx_seq_one_letter_code
_entity_poly.pdbx_strand_id
1 'polypeptide(L)'
;MTERLIEQFKPPYSETLARMKRARFGIQDINSRHSIQLFTQQLARDAKACDINQQGQLQAAYQAFDGTIQSLLTEPDEFTTIDSYMNQIRSRELAMRKIAQEHRSNAARRNPLPGWSPAQQASPQFLSRPPSQLQRPQRQQYNSRYSYQNRGRYQYQNNQNFNNNQSR
;
A
#
# COMPACT_ATOMS: atom_id res chain seq x y z
N MET A 1 -21.45 28.42 30.65
CA MET A 1 -22.47 27.38 30.34
C MET A 1 -22.33 26.76 28.94
N THR A 2 -21.58 27.37 28.02
CA THR A 2 -21.37 26.90 26.64
C THR A 2 -20.33 25.79 26.48
N GLU A 3 -19.33 25.69 27.37
CA GLU A 3 -18.24 24.71 27.28
C GLU A 3 -18.72 23.25 27.36
N ARG A 4 -19.72 22.96 28.22
CA ARG A 4 -20.28 21.61 28.38
C ARG A 4 -21.05 21.10 27.15
N LEU A 5 -21.63 22.00 26.35
CA LEU A 5 -22.30 21.61 25.10
C LEU A 5 -21.28 21.22 24.03
N ILE A 6 -20.13 21.90 23.98
CA ILE A 6 -19.06 21.61 23.01
C ILE A 6 -18.40 20.25 23.30
N GLU A 7 -18.27 19.87 24.58
CA GLU A 7 -17.73 18.55 24.96
C GLU A 7 -18.59 17.38 24.49
N GLN A 8 -19.91 17.54 24.39
CA GLN A 8 -20.81 16.48 23.92
C GLN A 8 -20.69 16.18 22.42
N PHE A 9 -20.14 17.11 21.63
CA PHE A 9 -19.91 16.92 20.19
C PHE A 9 -18.48 16.51 19.83
N LYS A 10 -17.57 16.44 20.82
CA LYS A 10 -16.23 15.92 20.57
C LYS A 10 -16.32 14.40 20.38
N PRO A 11 -15.68 13.83 19.35
CA PRO A 11 -15.61 12.39 19.21
C PRO A 11 -14.97 11.78 20.47
N PRO A 12 -15.47 10.63 20.96
CA PRO A 12 -14.96 10.01 22.17
C PRO A 12 -13.45 9.79 22.08
N TYR A 13 -12.72 10.12 23.13
CA TYR A 13 -11.26 9.97 23.18
C TYR A 13 -10.79 8.57 22.74
N SER A 14 -11.48 7.52 23.20
CA SER A 14 -11.17 6.13 22.87
C SER A 14 -11.30 5.82 21.37
N GLU A 15 -12.33 6.38 20.73
CA GLU A 15 -12.58 6.21 19.30
C GLU A 15 -11.54 6.97 18.47
N THR A 16 -11.23 8.19 18.88
CA THR A 16 -10.21 9.03 18.24
C THR A 16 -8.82 8.40 18.34
N LEU A 17 -8.45 7.88 19.52
CA LEU A 17 -7.19 7.16 19.70
C LEU A 17 -7.14 5.88 18.84
N ALA A 18 -8.26 5.16 18.74
CA ALA A 18 -8.34 3.96 17.90
C ALA A 18 -8.20 4.30 16.40
N ARG A 19 -8.82 5.41 15.94
CA ARG A 19 -8.64 5.94 14.58
C ARG A 19 -7.18 6.28 14.33
N MET A 20 -6.56 7.04 15.22
CA MET A 20 -5.17 7.48 15.11
C MET A 20 -4.20 6.30 15.00
N LYS A 21 -4.40 5.26 15.83
CA LYS A 21 -3.56 4.04 15.81
C LYS A 21 -3.66 3.25 14.50
N ARG A 22 -4.85 3.22 13.89
CA ARG A 22 -5.14 2.49 12.64
C ARG A 22 -4.85 3.31 11.39
N ALA A 23 -4.79 4.64 11.50
CA ALA A 23 -4.60 5.54 10.38
C ALA A 23 -3.28 5.24 9.68
N ARG A 24 -3.35 4.90 8.41
CA ARG A 24 -2.18 4.72 7.54
C ARG A 24 -2.50 5.39 6.21
N PHE A 25 -1.47 5.97 5.61
CA PHE A 25 -1.60 6.59 4.29
C PHE A 25 -0.36 6.24 3.47
N GLY A 26 -0.58 5.56 2.36
CA GLY A 26 0.49 5.11 1.48
C GLY A 26 0.34 5.57 0.04
N ILE A 27 1.30 5.16 -0.78
CA ILE A 27 1.31 5.42 -2.22
C ILE A 27 0.05 4.92 -2.92
N GLN A 28 -0.56 3.83 -2.41
CA GLN A 28 -1.81 3.30 -2.94
C GLN A 28 -3.00 4.23 -2.73
N ASP A 29 -3.03 4.99 -1.63
CA ASP A 29 -4.08 5.98 -1.36
C ASP A 29 -4.01 7.14 -2.35
N ILE A 30 -2.79 7.56 -2.71
CA ILE A 30 -2.56 8.57 -3.74
C ILE A 30 -3.07 8.09 -5.11
N ASN A 31 -2.79 6.83 -5.46
CA ASN A 31 -3.34 6.20 -6.68
C ASN A 31 -4.87 6.14 -6.67
N SER A 32 -5.47 5.99 -5.49
CA SER A 32 -6.92 5.97 -5.26
C SER A 32 -7.52 7.39 -5.18
N ARG A 33 -6.72 8.43 -5.46
CA ARG A 33 -7.09 9.85 -5.41
C ARG A 33 -7.47 10.36 -4.01
N HIS A 34 -7.00 9.70 -2.95
CA HIS A 34 -7.12 10.24 -1.61
C HIS A 34 -6.15 11.42 -1.43
N SER A 35 -6.61 12.46 -0.74
CA SER A 35 -5.80 13.64 -0.47
C SER A 35 -4.93 13.44 0.76
N ILE A 36 -3.61 13.45 0.57
CA ILE A 36 -2.64 13.40 1.67
C ILE A 36 -2.83 14.58 2.63
N GLN A 37 -3.21 15.76 2.13
CA GLN A 37 -3.43 16.93 2.98
C GLN A 37 -4.64 16.75 3.90
N LEU A 38 -5.75 16.24 3.35
CA LEU A 38 -6.95 15.97 4.16
C LEU A 38 -6.66 14.90 5.21
N PHE A 39 -5.90 13.86 4.85
CA PHE A 39 -5.45 12.85 5.79
C PHE A 39 -4.62 13.46 6.92
N THR A 40 -3.61 14.26 6.60
CA THR A 40 -2.75 14.93 7.61
C THR A 40 -3.57 15.83 8.54
N GLN A 41 -4.49 16.63 7.99
CA GLN A 41 -5.36 17.50 8.77
C GLN A 41 -6.28 16.72 9.71
N GLN A 42 -6.89 15.64 9.20
CA GLN A 42 -7.76 14.79 10.01
C GLN A 42 -6.97 14.16 11.16
N LEU A 43 -5.78 13.63 10.87
CA LEU A 43 -4.97 12.97 11.87
C LEU A 43 -4.41 13.94 12.92
N ALA A 44 -4.04 15.16 12.52
CA ALA A 44 -3.65 16.22 13.44
C ALA A 44 -4.84 16.65 14.34
N ARG A 45 -6.06 16.71 13.80
CA ARG A 45 -7.28 16.97 14.59
C ARG A 45 -7.57 15.85 15.58
N ASP A 46 -7.42 14.59 15.15
CA ASP A 46 -7.60 13.43 16.02
C ASP A 46 -6.57 13.45 17.16
N ALA A 47 -5.30 13.72 16.84
CA ALA A 47 -4.24 13.88 17.84
C ALA A 47 -4.52 15.04 18.81
N LYS A 48 -5.03 16.18 18.30
CA LYS A 48 -5.46 17.31 19.13
C LYS A 48 -6.61 16.95 20.07
N ALA A 49 -7.57 16.16 19.61
CA ALA A 49 -8.66 15.66 20.44
C ALA A 49 -8.20 14.62 21.48
N CYS A 50 -7.00 14.08 21.32
CA CYS A 50 -6.30 13.27 22.33
C CYS A 50 -5.33 14.09 23.21
N ASP A 51 -5.45 15.42 23.24
CA ASP A 51 -4.61 16.36 24.00
C ASP A 51 -3.10 16.27 23.68
N ILE A 52 -2.75 15.86 22.45
CA ILE A 52 -1.36 15.83 21.98
C ILE A 52 -0.95 17.24 21.55
N ASN A 53 0.28 17.65 21.89
CA ASN A 53 0.85 18.94 21.49
C ASN A 53 1.04 19.05 19.96
N GLN A 54 1.27 20.26 19.44
CA GLN A 54 1.37 20.48 17.99
C GLN A 54 2.47 19.64 17.33
N GLN A 55 3.65 19.55 17.95
CA GLN A 55 4.74 18.72 17.45
C GLN A 55 4.31 17.25 17.34
N GLY A 56 3.71 16.70 18.40
CA GLY A 56 3.22 15.33 18.42
C GLY A 56 2.08 15.07 17.43
N GLN A 57 1.25 16.07 17.14
CA GLN A 57 0.23 15.98 16.09
C GLN A 57 0.86 15.77 14.71
N LEU A 58 1.89 16.55 14.37
CA LEU A 58 2.60 16.43 13.09
C LEU A 58 3.44 15.15 13.04
N GLN A 59 4.08 14.78 14.14
CA GLN A 59 4.86 13.55 14.23
C GLN A 59 3.98 12.31 14.10
N ALA A 60 2.79 12.29 14.69
CA ALA A 60 1.81 11.24 14.50
C ALA A 60 1.38 11.11 13.03
N ALA A 61 1.21 12.25 12.34
CA ALA A 61 0.92 12.24 10.91
C ALA A 61 2.08 11.68 10.08
N TYR A 62 3.31 12.10 10.36
CA TYR A 62 4.51 11.58 9.70
C TYR A 62 4.67 10.07 9.87
N GLN A 63 4.48 9.57 11.10
CA GLN A 63 4.57 8.13 11.42
C GLN A 63 3.46 7.29 10.77
N ALA A 64 2.32 7.91 10.42
CA ALA A 64 1.24 7.22 9.73
C ALA A 64 1.47 7.06 8.21
N PHE A 65 2.45 7.78 7.65
CA PHE A 65 2.84 7.61 6.26
C PHE A 65 3.65 6.33 6.02
N ASP A 66 3.56 5.79 4.81
CA ASP A 66 4.48 4.74 4.39
C ASP A 66 5.92 5.27 4.20
N GLY A 67 6.89 4.36 4.20
CA GLY A 67 8.31 4.74 4.10
C GLY A 67 8.66 5.49 2.81
N THR A 68 7.91 5.27 1.73
CA THR A 68 8.10 6.00 0.47
C THR A 68 7.72 7.47 0.62
N ILE A 69 6.56 7.76 1.21
CA ILE A 69 6.12 9.14 1.47
C ILE A 69 7.02 9.81 2.51
N GLN A 70 7.41 9.10 3.57
CA GLN A 70 8.33 9.59 4.59
C GLN A 70 9.66 10.05 3.97
N SER A 71 10.20 9.29 3.00
CA SER A 71 11.47 9.65 2.33
C SER A 71 11.43 10.96 1.54
N LEU A 72 10.23 11.47 1.21
CA LEU A 72 10.03 12.69 0.43
C LEU A 72 9.73 13.93 1.29
N LEU A 73 9.43 13.71 2.56
CA LEU A 73 9.08 14.74 3.53
C LEU A 73 10.20 14.88 4.57
N THR A 74 10.26 16.03 5.21
CA THR A 74 11.14 16.20 6.37
C THR A 74 10.36 15.75 7.61
N GLU A 75 11.01 15.02 8.50
CA GLU A 75 10.40 14.71 9.80
C GLU A 75 10.15 16.02 10.55
N PRO A 76 8.92 16.26 11.04
CA PRO A 76 8.60 17.49 11.74
C PRO A 76 9.34 17.57 13.08
N ASP A 77 9.96 18.72 13.33
CA ASP A 77 10.65 19.06 14.57
C ASP A 77 9.82 20.01 15.44
N GLU A 78 10.40 20.47 16.56
CA GLU A 78 9.77 21.40 17.51
C GLU A 78 9.42 22.77 16.89
N PHE A 79 10.11 23.16 15.82
CA PHE A 79 9.92 24.44 15.14
C PHE A 79 8.98 24.35 13.93
N THR A 80 8.61 23.13 13.54
CA THR A 80 7.76 22.90 12.38
C THR A 80 6.32 23.31 12.68
N THR A 81 5.85 24.35 11.98
CA THR A 81 4.46 24.80 12.05
C THR A 81 3.57 23.92 11.18
N ILE A 82 2.28 23.85 11.55
CA ILE A 82 1.27 23.15 10.72
C ILE A 82 1.28 23.72 9.30
N ASP A 83 1.30 25.04 9.14
CA ASP A 83 1.28 25.68 7.81
C ASP A 83 2.53 25.34 6.99
N SER A 84 3.72 25.39 7.62
CA SER A 84 4.98 25.02 6.96
C SER A 84 4.95 23.58 6.49
N TYR A 85 4.50 22.65 7.35
CA TYR A 85 4.41 21.24 7.02
C TYR A 85 3.40 20.97 5.89
N MET A 86 2.24 21.63 5.92
CA MET A 86 1.22 21.49 4.88
C MET A 86 1.66 22.10 3.54
N ASN A 87 2.48 23.16 3.56
CA ASN A 87 3.14 23.70 2.37
C ASN A 87 4.17 22.72 1.80
N GLN A 88 4.95 22.06 2.68
CA GLN A 88 5.89 21.02 2.26
C GLN A 88 5.16 19.86 1.55
N ILE A 89 4.10 19.34 2.16
CA ILE A 89 3.25 18.30 1.56
C ILE A 89 2.77 18.73 0.17
N ARG A 90 2.23 19.95 0.04
CA ARG A 90 1.79 20.52 -1.25
C ARG A 90 2.91 20.54 -2.28
N SER A 91 4.09 21.02 -1.90
CA SER A 91 5.24 21.11 -2.81
C SER A 91 5.73 19.74 -3.32
N ARG A 92 5.54 18.69 -2.52
CA ARG A 92 6.00 17.32 -2.83
C ARG A 92 4.90 16.45 -3.44
N GLU A 93 3.65 16.91 -3.44
CA GLU A 93 2.50 16.13 -3.89
C GLU A 93 2.65 15.65 -5.35
N LEU A 94 3.20 16.48 -6.24
CA LEU A 94 3.44 16.10 -7.63
C LEU A 94 4.47 14.96 -7.76
N ALA A 95 5.53 15.00 -6.95
CA ALA A 95 6.53 13.94 -6.91
C ALA A 95 5.93 12.63 -6.38
N MET A 96 5.13 12.71 -5.32
CA MET A 96 4.42 11.56 -4.75
C MET A 96 3.46 10.93 -5.78
N ARG A 97 2.70 11.75 -6.53
CA ARG A 97 1.81 11.26 -7.60
C ARG A 97 2.58 10.57 -8.72
N LYS A 98 3.74 11.10 -9.12
CA LYS A 98 4.60 10.48 -10.14
C LYS A 98 5.07 9.09 -9.69
N ILE A 99 5.56 8.97 -8.45
CA ILE A 99 5.98 7.68 -7.87
C ILE A 99 4.80 6.71 -7.79
N ALA A 100 3.61 7.19 -7.41
CA ALA A 100 2.40 6.37 -7.36
C ALA A 100 2.04 5.78 -8.73
N GLN A 101 2.12 6.60 -9.79
CA GLN A 101 1.88 6.16 -11.15
C GLN A 101 2.92 5.14 -11.62
N GLU A 102 4.20 5.33 -11.32
CA GLU A 102 5.27 4.38 -11.61
C GLU A 102 5.03 3.03 -10.94
N HIS A 103 4.68 3.03 -9.64
CA HIS A 103 4.32 1.82 -8.89
C HIS A 103 3.15 1.06 -9.54
N ARG A 104 2.11 1.78 -9.96
CA ARG A 104 0.95 1.16 -10.65
C ARG A 104 1.35 0.51 -11.97
N SER A 105 2.16 1.19 -12.78
CA SER A 105 2.61 0.66 -14.07
C SER A 105 3.51 -0.57 -13.92
N ASN A 106 4.39 -0.59 -12.91
CA ASN A 106 5.27 -1.71 -12.64
C ASN A 106 4.49 -2.94 -12.11
N ALA A 107 3.45 -2.73 -11.30
CA ALA A 107 2.56 -3.80 -10.86
C ALA A 107 1.82 -4.44 -12.05
N ALA A 108 1.34 -3.63 -13.01
CA ALA A 108 0.71 -4.14 -14.24
C ALA A 108 1.67 -4.97 -15.11
N ARG A 109 2.96 -4.59 -15.16
CA ARG A 109 4.00 -5.35 -15.90
C ARG A 109 4.38 -6.67 -15.25
N ARG A 110 4.27 -6.77 -13.91
CA ARG A 110 4.64 -7.98 -13.16
C ARG A 110 3.59 -9.09 -13.20
N ASN A 111 2.35 -8.78 -13.59
CA ASN A 111 1.29 -9.77 -13.70
C ASN A 111 0.72 -9.76 -15.13
N PRO A 112 1.49 -10.22 -16.14
CA PRO A 112 0.90 -10.51 -17.43
C PRO A 112 -0.20 -11.55 -17.22
N LEU A 113 -1.41 -11.26 -17.70
CA LEU A 113 -2.53 -12.19 -17.69
C LEU A 113 -2.05 -13.58 -18.17
N PRO A 114 -2.33 -14.67 -17.44
CA PRO A 114 -1.96 -16.01 -17.87
C PRO A 114 -2.76 -16.34 -19.13
N GLY A 115 -2.12 -16.24 -20.30
CA GLY A 115 -2.72 -16.54 -21.60
C GLY A 115 -2.36 -15.60 -22.74
N TRP A 116 -1.76 -14.43 -22.48
CA TRP A 116 -1.23 -13.57 -23.55
C TRP A 116 0.27 -13.80 -23.71
N SER A 117 0.61 -14.90 -24.38
CA SER A 117 1.88 -14.95 -25.11
C SER A 117 1.81 -13.90 -26.22
N PRO A 118 2.77 -12.97 -26.34
CA PRO A 118 2.92 -12.24 -27.58
C PRO A 118 3.20 -13.30 -28.63
N ALA A 119 2.23 -13.55 -29.51
CA ALA A 119 2.46 -14.38 -30.67
C ALA A 119 3.73 -13.85 -31.32
N GLN A 120 4.75 -14.71 -31.36
CA GLN A 120 6.02 -14.46 -31.99
C GLN A 120 5.74 -13.78 -33.32
N GLN A 121 6.41 -12.64 -33.56
CA GLN A 121 6.49 -12.04 -34.87
C GLN A 121 6.95 -13.13 -35.85
N ALA A 122 5.98 -13.75 -36.52
CA ALA A 122 6.24 -14.65 -37.61
C ALA A 122 6.73 -13.78 -38.75
N SER A 123 8.03 -13.84 -39.00
CA SER A 123 8.67 -13.34 -40.21
C SER A 123 7.84 -13.75 -41.43
N PRO A 124 7.67 -12.88 -42.46
CA PRO A 124 6.90 -13.24 -43.63
C PRO A 124 7.67 -14.29 -44.44
N GLN A 125 7.38 -15.58 -44.22
CA GLN A 125 7.87 -16.62 -45.12
C GLN A 125 6.96 -16.69 -46.33
N PHE A 126 7.57 -16.39 -47.47
CA PHE A 126 7.03 -16.45 -48.81
C PHE A 126 6.24 -17.74 -49.06
N LEU A 127 5.02 -17.60 -49.58
CA LEU A 127 4.22 -18.71 -50.10
C LEU A 127 4.95 -19.35 -51.28
N SER A 128 5.37 -20.60 -51.12
CA SER A 128 5.55 -21.55 -52.23
C SER A 128 4.88 -22.85 -51.82
N ARG A 129 3.69 -23.06 -52.41
CA ARG A 129 2.80 -24.20 -52.19
C ARG A 129 3.22 -25.34 -53.12
N PRO A 130 3.15 -26.60 -52.68
CA PRO A 130 2.42 -27.57 -53.48
C PRO A 130 1.41 -28.38 -52.65
N PRO A 131 0.35 -28.93 -53.27
CA PRO A 131 -0.72 -29.61 -52.56
C PRO A 131 -0.43 -31.12 -52.41
N SER A 132 -1.30 -31.79 -51.63
CA SER A 132 -1.45 -33.24 -51.41
C SER A 132 -0.77 -33.75 -50.11
N GLN A 133 -1.37 -34.57 -49.23
CA GLN A 133 -2.53 -35.46 -49.29
C GLN A 133 -3.24 -35.57 -47.91
N LEU A 134 -4.48 -36.06 -47.93
CA LEU A 134 -5.31 -36.44 -46.79
C LEU A 134 -4.57 -37.31 -45.75
N GLN A 135 -4.53 -36.87 -44.49
CA GLN A 135 -4.33 -37.77 -43.36
C GLN A 135 -5.16 -37.35 -42.14
N ARG A 136 -5.80 -38.36 -41.56
CA ARG A 136 -6.96 -38.33 -40.64
C ARG A 136 -6.69 -37.63 -39.30
N PRO A 137 -7.72 -37.12 -38.61
CA PRO A 137 -7.57 -36.59 -37.25
C PRO A 137 -7.30 -37.72 -36.25
N GLN A 138 -6.08 -37.78 -35.70
CA GLN A 138 -5.82 -38.57 -34.50
C GLN A 138 -6.29 -37.77 -33.27
N ARG A 139 -7.36 -38.25 -32.63
CA ARG A 139 -7.71 -37.85 -31.26
C ARG A 139 -6.58 -38.32 -30.34
N GLN A 140 -5.72 -37.41 -29.90
CA GLN A 140 -4.90 -37.68 -28.72
C GLN A 140 -5.77 -37.48 -27.48
N GLN A 141 -5.93 -38.59 -26.78
CA GLN A 141 -6.72 -38.73 -25.58
C GLN A 141 -6.09 -37.88 -24.47
N TYR A 142 -6.91 -37.00 -23.90
CA TYR A 142 -6.64 -36.34 -22.64
C TYR A 142 -6.71 -37.36 -21.51
N ASN A 143 -5.55 -37.77 -20.98
CA ASN A 143 -5.47 -38.27 -19.62
C ASN A 143 -4.04 -38.20 -19.10
N SER A 144 -3.77 -37.25 -18.19
CA SER A 144 -2.74 -37.42 -17.18
C SER A 144 -3.20 -36.69 -15.93
N ARG A 145 -3.85 -37.49 -15.07
CA ARG A 145 -3.84 -37.30 -13.62
C ARG A 145 -2.42 -36.91 -13.20
N TYR A 146 -2.22 -35.65 -12.81
CA TYR A 146 -1.19 -35.29 -11.87
C TYR A 146 -1.84 -34.65 -10.66
N SER A 147 -2.15 -35.52 -9.70
CA SER A 147 -2.30 -35.15 -8.30
C SER A 147 -0.92 -34.81 -7.76
N TYR A 148 -0.71 -33.54 -7.42
CA TYR A 148 0.21 -33.18 -6.33
C TYR A 148 -0.50 -32.17 -5.43
N GLN A 149 -0.99 -32.69 -4.31
CA GLN A 149 -1.20 -31.95 -3.09
C GLN A 149 0.10 -31.19 -2.78
N ASN A 150 0.10 -29.86 -2.88
CA ASN A 150 1.13 -29.06 -2.24
C ASN A 150 0.51 -28.26 -1.09
N ARG A 151 0.42 -28.96 0.05
CA ARG A 151 0.26 -28.36 1.37
C ARG A 151 1.52 -27.55 1.68
N GLY A 152 1.52 -26.28 1.30
CA GLY A 152 2.47 -25.29 1.80
C GLY A 152 1.87 -24.49 2.95
N ARG A 153 1.85 -25.07 4.16
CA ARG A 153 1.60 -24.35 5.41
C ARG A 153 2.69 -23.27 5.57
N TYR A 154 2.34 -21.99 5.48
CA TYR A 154 3.09 -20.97 6.22
C TYR A 154 2.57 -20.96 7.64
N GLN A 155 3.22 -21.77 8.50
CA GLN A 155 3.11 -21.61 9.93
C GLN A 155 3.84 -20.33 10.34
N TYR A 156 3.11 -19.43 10.99
CA TYR A 156 3.69 -18.52 11.95
C TYR A 156 4.26 -19.36 13.10
N GLN A 157 5.59 -19.40 13.23
CA GLN A 157 6.22 -19.89 14.44
C GLN A 157 6.94 -18.75 15.14
N ASN A 158 6.16 -18.16 16.04
CA ASN A 158 6.50 -17.60 17.33
C ASN A 158 7.91 -17.98 17.82
N ASN A 159 8.80 -17.00 17.96
CA ASN A 159 10.06 -17.16 18.70
C ASN A 159 9.97 -16.30 19.98
N GLN A 160 9.12 -16.75 20.90
CA GLN A 160 9.30 -16.52 22.33
C GLN A 160 9.88 -17.81 22.90
N ASN A 161 11.09 -17.77 23.46
CA ASN A 161 11.24 -18.14 24.87
C ASN A 161 12.69 -18.04 25.40
N PHE A 162 12.76 -17.34 26.56
CA PHE A 162 13.46 -17.70 27.79
C PHE A 162 14.99 -17.85 27.76
N ASN A 163 15.64 -16.90 28.43
CA ASN A 163 16.63 -17.29 29.42
C ASN A 163 16.41 -16.50 30.72
N ASN A 164 15.57 -17.06 31.59
CA ASN A 164 15.48 -16.73 33.01
C ASN A 164 15.76 -18.04 33.75
N ASN A 165 16.87 -18.08 34.48
CA ASN A 165 17.11 -18.86 35.69
C ASN A 165 18.45 -18.37 36.26
N GLN A 166 18.44 -17.44 37.22
CA GLN A 166 18.33 -17.65 38.67
C GLN A 166 19.53 -18.35 39.33
N SER A 167 20.02 -17.70 40.38
CA SER A 167 20.65 -18.23 41.61
C SER A 167 22.15 -17.98 41.77
N ARG A 168 22.53 -16.88 42.43
CA ARG A 168 22.92 -16.83 43.85
C ARG A 168 23.33 -15.42 44.26
#